data_AF-A0A950LQK8-F1
#
_entry.id   AF-A0A950LQK8-F1
#
_cell.length_a   1.000
_cell.length_b   1.000
_cell.length_c   1.000
_cell.angle_alpha   90.00
_cell.angle_beta   90.00
_cell.angle_gamma   90.00
#
_symmetry.space_group_name_H-M   'P 1'
#
loop_
_entity.id
_entity.type
_entity.pdbx_description
1 polymer ?
#
loop_
_entity_poly.entity_id
_entity_poly.type
_entity_poly.pdbx_seq_one_letter_code
_entity_poly.pdbx_strand_id
1 'polypeptide(L)'
;MNREHTERVVREALGDRLLLRHPFYQRWEAGDLSAAELARYAEQYRHIEAVLPTVLETISSSLDPGRAKDLVEENLADERGMPT
;
A
#
# COMPACT_ATOMS: atom_id res chain seq x y z
N MET A 1 -11.46 19.95 7.72
CA MET A 1 -12.16 18.67 7.50
C MET A 1 -11.99 17.83 8.76
N ASN A 2 -13.08 17.39 9.41
CA ASN A 2 -12.98 16.53 10.61
C ASN A 2 -12.48 15.13 10.18
N ARG A 3 -11.54 14.56 10.93
CA ARG A 3 -11.01 13.20 10.72
C ARG A 3 -12.13 12.17 10.55
N GLU A 4 -13.15 12.23 11.39
CA GLU A 4 -14.29 11.30 11.35
C GLU A 4 -15.06 11.38 10.02
N HIS A 5 -15.16 12.59 9.45
CA HIS A 5 -15.80 12.77 8.16
C HIS A 5 -14.97 12.13 7.03
N THR A 6 -13.65 12.35 7.04
CA THR A 6 -12.73 11.73 6.07
C THR A 6 -12.81 10.21 6.13
N GLU A 7 -12.71 9.64 7.34
CA GLU A 7 -12.77 8.19 7.53
C GLU A 7 -14.09 7.59 7.03
N ARG A 8 -15.21 8.28 7.28
CA ARG A 8 -16.52 7.87 6.76
C ARG A 8 -16.55 7.85 5.24
N VAL A 9 -16.14 8.96 4.60
CA VAL A 9 -16.16 9.09 3.13
C VAL A 9 -15.29 8.02 2.47
N VAL A 10 -14.08 7.77 3.00
CA VAL A 10 -13.19 6.73 2.49
C VAL A 10 -13.83 5.35 2.63
N ARG A 11 -14.44 5.05 3.78
CA ARG A 11 -15.10 3.75 4.02
C ARG A 11 -16.28 3.53 3.08
N GLU A 12 -17.11 4.54 2.88
CA GLU A 12 -18.24 4.47 1.95
C GLU A 12 -17.77 4.27 0.51
N ALA A 13 -16.70 4.95 0.09
CA ALA A 13 -16.13 4.78 -1.25
C ALA A 13 -15.54 3.38 -1.49
N LEU A 14 -14.97 2.76 -0.46
CA LEU A 14 -14.42 1.40 -0.54
C LEU A 14 -15.52 0.33 -0.62
N GLY A 15 -16.65 0.52 0.08
CA GLY A 15 -17.75 -0.45 0.11
C GLY A 15 -17.27 -1.88 0.45
N ASP A 16 -17.57 -2.85 -0.42
CA ASP A 16 -17.15 -4.25 -0.27
C ASP A 16 -15.74 -4.56 -0.82
N ARG A 17 -15.00 -3.54 -1.28
CA ARG A 17 -13.65 -3.70 -1.87
C ARG A 17 -12.55 -3.68 -0.81
N LEU A 18 -12.88 -4.10 0.40
CA LEU A 18 -11.92 -4.19 1.50
C LEU A 18 -11.04 -5.43 1.30
N LEU A 19 -9.77 -5.20 0.97
CA LEU A 19 -8.79 -6.24 0.65
C LEU A 19 -8.77 -7.38 1.68
N LEU A 20 -8.77 -7.03 2.98
CA LEU A 20 -8.70 -8.01 4.08
C LEU A 20 -9.97 -8.85 4.25
N ARG A 21 -11.09 -8.49 3.61
CA ARG A 21 -12.30 -9.34 3.58
C ARG A 21 -12.24 -10.42 2.50
N HIS A 22 -11.30 -10.35 1.57
CA HIS A 22 -11.20 -11.32 0.49
C HIS A 22 -10.78 -12.70 1.03
N PRO A 23 -11.37 -13.82 0.56
CA PRO A 23 -11.08 -15.17 1.08
C PRO A 23 -9.60 -15.55 1.08
N PHE A 24 -8.83 -15.07 0.10
CA PHE A 24 -7.38 -15.28 0.04
C PHE A 24 -6.66 -14.72 1.28
N TYR A 25 -6.95 -13.48 1.69
CA TYR A 25 -6.28 -12.84 2.83
C TYR A 25 -6.75 -13.42 4.17
N GLN A 26 -8.01 -13.82 4.28
CA GLN A 26 -8.52 -14.54 5.45
C GLN A 26 -7.79 -15.88 5.64
N ARG A 27 -7.58 -16.64 4.56
CA ARG A 27 -6.79 -17.89 4.60
C ARG A 27 -5.31 -17.65 4.87
N TRP A 28 -4.73 -16.57 4.33
CA TRP A 28 -3.35 -16.19 4.65
C TRP A 28 -3.21 -15.98 6.15
N GLU A 29 -4.05 -15.14 6.74
CA GLU A 29 -4.02 -14.81 8.17
C GLU A 29 -4.18 -16.07 9.04
N ALA A 30 -5.00 -17.02 8.60
CA ALA A 30 -5.16 -18.32 9.26
C ALA A 30 -3.98 -19.29 9.07
N GLY A 31 -3.05 -19.01 8.15
CA GLY A 31 -1.94 -19.91 7.81
C GLY A 31 -2.31 -21.06 6.85
N ASP A 32 -3.45 -20.96 6.17
CA ASP A 32 -4.05 -22.03 5.35
C ASP A 32 -3.63 -21.98 3.86
N LEU A 33 -2.68 -21.12 3.50
CA LEU A 33 -2.16 -21.04 2.13
C LEU A 33 -1.02 -22.03 1.92
N SER A 34 -1.07 -22.73 0.79
CA SER A 34 0.04 -23.55 0.33
C SER A 34 1.22 -22.70 -0.18
N ALA A 35 2.41 -23.29 -0.21
CA ALA A 35 3.60 -22.65 -0.78
C ALA A 35 3.39 -22.23 -2.26
N ALA A 36 2.63 -23.02 -3.03
CA ALA A 36 2.32 -22.69 -4.43
C ALA A 36 1.40 -21.46 -4.55
N GLU A 37 0.41 -21.32 -3.65
CA GLU A 37 -0.45 -20.12 -3.62
C GLU A 37 0.35 -18.87 -3.25
N LEU A 38 1.25 -18.98 -2.26
CA LEU A 38 2.14 -17.89 -1.87
C LEU A 38 3.11 -17.49 -3.00
N ALA A 39 3.68 -18.47 -3.70
CA ALA A 39 4.55 -18.21 -4.85
C ALA A 39 3.81 -17.44 -5.97
N ARG A 40 2.59 -17.87 -6.31
CA ARG A 40 1.76 -17.17 -7.30
C ARG A 40 1.40 -15.75 -6.86
N TYR A 41 1.09 -15.56 -5.57
CA TYR A 41 0.86 -14.22 -5.03
C TYR A 41 2.12 -13.36 -5.14
N ALA A 42 3.28 -13.88 -4.76
CA ALA A 42 4.55 -13.16 -4.85
C ALA A 42 4.87 -12.72 -6.29
N GLU A 43 4.59 -13.57 -7.29
CA GLU A 43 4.73 -13.22 -8.72
C GLU A 43 3.84 -12.05 -9.14
N GLN A 44 2.65 -11.92 -8.56
CA GLN A 44 1.76 -10.78 -8.82
C GLN A 44 2.23 -9.54 -8.05
N TYR A 45 2.55 -9.72 -6.77
CA TYR A 45 2.92 -8.65 -5.85
C TYR A 45 4.23 -7.96 -6.27
N ARG A 46 5.19 -8.69 -6.87
CA ARG A 46 6.44 -8.11 -7.39
C ARG A 46 6.21 -6.96 -8.38
N HIS A 47 5.08 -6.94 -9.10
CA HIS A 47 4.78 -5.89 -10.07
C HIS A 47 4.43 -4.57 -9.38
N ILE A 48 3.78 -4.63 -8.21
CA ILE A 48 3.51 -3.46 -7.37
C ILE A 48 4.80 -2.94 -6.76
N GLU A 49 5.59 -3.82 -6.17
CA GLU A 49 6.90 -3.49 -5.59
C GLU A 49 7.82 -2.82 -6.62
N ALA A 50 7.84 -3.32 -7.86
CA ALA A 50 8.66 -2.76 -8.93
C ALA A 50 8.25 -1.33 -9.35
N VAL A 51 6.98 -0.94 -9.21
CA VAL A 51 6.48 0.38 -9.65
C VAL A 51 6.36 1.38 -8.51
N LEU A 52 6.32 0.92 -7.26
CA LEU A 52 6.10 1.76 -6.08
C LEU A 52 7.11 2.91 -5.94
N PRO A 53 8.44 2.72 -6.12
CA PRO A 53 9.39 3.83 -6.07
C PRO A 53 9.06 4.95 -7.07
N THR A 54 8.70 4.60 -8.31
CA THR A 54 8.33 5.58 -9.35
C THR A 54 7.04 6.32 -9.01
N VAL A 55 6.07 5.65 -8.38
CA VAL A 55 4.84 6.29 -7.90
C VAL A 55 5.16 7.30 -6.81
N LEU A 56 5.99 6.93 -5.84
CA LEU A 56 6.39 7.82 -4.73
C LEU A 56 7.21 9.02 -5.22
N GLU A 57 8.11 8.82 -6.19
CA GLU A 57 8.83 9.91 -6.87
C GLU A 57 7.88 10.90 -7.54
N THR A 58 6.86 10.39 -8.23
CA THR A 58 5.86 11.22 -8.92
C THR A 58 5.06 12.04 -7.91
N ILE A 59 4.62 11.41 -6.81
CA ILE A 59 3.89 12.09 -5.73
C ILE A 59 4.78 13.15 -5.08
N SER A 60 6.00 12.79 -4.67
CA SER A 60 6.97 13.70 -4.04
C SER A 60 7.26 14.93 -4.91
N SER A 61 7.38 14.74 -6.23
CA SER A 61 7.64 15.83 -7.19
C SER A 61 6.45 16.79 -7.35
N SER A 62 5.25 16.37 -6.96
CA SER A 62 4.03 17.18 -7.01
C SER A 62 3.69 17.92 -5.71
N LEU A 63 4.44 17.65 -4.64
CA LEU A 63 4.20 18.23 -3.31
C LEU A 63 5.11 19.42 -3.04
N ASP A 64 4.53 20.46 -2.42
CA ASP A 64 5.31 21.56 -1.84
C ASP A 64 6.15 21.07 -0.66
N PRO A 65 7.26 21.76 -0.32
CA PRO A 65 8.05 21.45 0.87
C PRO A 65 7.20 21.43 2.15
N GLY A 66 7.39 20.39 2.97
CA GLY A 66 6.74 20.24 4.26
C GLY A 66 6.43 18.78 4.60
N ARG A 67 5.75 18.59 5.73
CA ARG A 67 5.57 17.27 6.36
C ARG A 67 5.06 16.17 5.43
N ALA A 68 4.15 16.50 4.51
CA ALA A 68 3.61 15.53 3.56
C ALA A 68 4.67 15.04 2.57
N LYS A 69 5.54 15.93 2.08
CA LYS A 69 6.66 15.57 1.20
C LYS A 69 7.69 14.75 1.96
N ASP A 70 8.02 15.15 3.19
CA ASP A 70 8.98 14.42 4.05
C ASP A 70 8.54 12.95 4.25
N LEU A 71 7.25 12.73 4.54
CA LEU A 71 6.68 11.37 4.68
C LEU A 71 6.83 10.51 3.42
N VAL A 72 6.61 11.11 2.25
CA VAL A 72 6.70 10.39 0.97
C VAL A 72 8.17 10.09 0.62
N GLU A 73 9.08 11.01 0.96
CA GLU A 73 10.52 10.82 0.75
C GLU A 73 11.12 9.79 1.70
N GLU A 74 10.71 9.75 2.97
CA GLU A 74 11.02 8.69 3.94
C GLU A 74 10.58 7.32 3.39
N ASN A 75 9.34 7.21 2.91
CA ASN A 75 8.84 5.97 2.33
C ASN A 75 9.61 5.58 1.05
N LEU A 76 9.92 6.54 0.18
CA LEU A 76 10.73 6.28 -1.02
C LEU A 76 12.16 5.80 -0.69
N ALA A 77 12.75 6.33 0.37
CA ALA A 77 14.05 5.90 0.88
C ALA A 77 14.01 4.44 1.33
N ASP A 78 12.96 4.03 2.05
CA ASP A 78 12.73 2.63 2.44
C ASP A 78 12.60 1.73 1.20
N GLU A 79 11.77 2.11 0.22
CA GLU A 79 11.57 1.31 -1.00
C GLU A 79 12.83 1.17 -1.88
N ARG A 80 13.79 2.09 -1.73
CA ARG A 80 15.10 2.01 -2.39
C ARG A 80 16.16 1.28 -1.56
N GLY A 81 15.82 0.81 -0.36
CA GLY A 81 16.76 0.20 0.57
C GLY A 81 17.80 1.17 1.13
N MET A 82 17.47 2.46 1.21
CA MET A 82 18.34 3.53 1.72
C MET A 82 17.64 4.29 2.86
N PRO A 83 17.30 3.64 3.99
CA PRO A 83 16.56 4.27 5.08
C PRO A 83 17.34 5.46 5.66
N THR A 84 16.62 6.54 5.96
CA THR A 84 17.14 7.83 6.44
C THR A 84 17.35 7.90 7.96
#